data_AF-A0A948VGW7-F1
#
_entry.id   AF-A0A948VGW7-F1
#
_cell.length_a   1.000
_cell.length_b   1.000
_cell.length_c   1.000
_cell.angle_alpha   90.00
_cell.angle_beta   90.00
_cell.angle_gamma   90.00
#
_symmetry.space_group_name_H-M   'P 1'
#
loop_
_entity.id
_entity.type
_entity.pdbx_description
1 polymer ?
#
loop_
_entity_poly.entity_id
_entity_poly.type
_entity_poly.pdbx_seq_one_letter_code
_entity_poly.pdbx_strand_id
1 'polypeptide(L)'
;MKISLHALLGFLVFVGLLSSMQANAQSVTESGFQLNDTFYNRQWYMNFIHAPQAWDVATSSERQVVVALIDGGIDDSHPDLKGILWEDPDEPIDGKDNDGDGYVDDVHGWNFVLESEDIRPIARKYGNEAWEHGTIVASLIGARGNDDIGIAGLAWNVKIMPLVILDSDGLGGTDNLVKAIDYAMLHRVDIINMSLEGNSMDENVADAIK
;
A
#
# COMPACT_ATOMS: atom_id res chain seq x y z
N MET A 1 6.25 21.44 -6.40
CA MET A 1 7.65 21.21 -5.95
C MET A 1 8.05 19.76 -6.28
N LYS A 2 9.35 19.42 -6.48
CA LYS A 2 9.76 18.05 -6.91
C LYS A 2 10.03 17.12 -5.71
N ILE A 3 9.41 15.95 -5.70
CA ILE A 3 9.59 14.81 -4.78
C ILE A 3 10.46 13.75 -5.50
N SER A 4 11.36 13.05 -4.80
CA SER A 4 12.29 12.03 -5.33
C SER A 4 12.71 11.10 -4.21
N LEU A 5 12.84 9.78 -4.41
CA LEU A 5 13.20 8.80 -3.36
C LEU A 5 14.71 8.46 -3.30
N HIS A 6 15.36 8.66 -2.16
CA HIS A 6 16.65 8.09 -1.76
C HIS A 6 16.51 7.33 -0.44
N ALA A 7 17.03 6.11 -0.39
CA ALA A 7 16.95 5.26 0.78
C ALA A 7 17.71 5.87 1.99
N LEU A 8 16.98 6.19 3.07
CA LEU A 8 17.58 6.50 4.37
C LEU A 8 17.00 5.61 5.49
N LEU A 9 17.87 4.79 6.09
CA LEU A 9 17.60 4.06 7.32
C LEU A 9 17.43 5.06 8.48
N GLY A 10 16.26 5.06 9.13
CA GLY A 10 16.01 5.81 10.35
C GLY A 10 15.09 5.03 11.32
N PHE A 11 15.68 4.49 12.39
CA PHE A 11 15.01 3.70 13.42
C PHE A 11 14.47 4.64 14.52
N LEU A 12 13.18 4.58 14.84
CA LEU A 12 12.57 5.34 15.93
C LEU A 12 11.77 4.39 16.84
N VAL A 13 12.24 4.20 18.07
CA VAL A 13 11.56 3.43 19.12
C VAL A 13 10.71 4.37 19.95
N PHE A 14 9.41 4.08 20.06
CA PHE A 14 8.52 4.74 21.01
C PHE A 14 8.16 3.76 22.13
N VAL A 15 8.54 4.09 23.37
CA VAL A 15 8.15 3.34 24.58
C VAL A 15 7.07 4.14 25.29
N GLY A 16 5.86 3.57 25.40
CA GLY A 16 4.74 4.13 26.15
C GLY A 16 4.03 3.04 26.97
N LEU A 17 3.92 3.26 28.28
CA LEU A 17 3.49 2.34 29.32
C LEU A 17 2.12 1.67 29.12
N LEU A 18 2.06 0.35 29.35
CA LEU A 18 0.85 -0.32 29.85
C LEU A 18 1.14 -1.05 31.17
N SER A 19 0.40 -0.64 32.20
CA SER A 19 0.42 -1.22 33.53
C SER A 19 -0.46 -2.48 33.60
N SER A 20 0.11 -3.52 34.20
CA SER A 20 -0.54 -4.71 34.78
C SER A 20 -1.39 -5.60 33.87
N MET A 21 -0.72 -6.45 33.09
CA MET A 21 -1.15 -7.84 32.95
C MET A 21 -0.04 -8.72 33.54
N GLN A 22 -0.38 -9.59 34.50
CA GLN A 22 0.55 -10.61 34.98
C GLN A 22 0.82 -11.56 33.82
N ALA A 23 2.02 -11.48 33.26
CA ALA A 23 2.54 -12.45 32.31
C ALA A 23 2.66 -13.80 33.03
N ASN A 24 1.71 -14.70 32.78
CA ASN A 24 1.93 -16.10 33.01
C ASN A 24 2.85 -16.55 31.87
N ALA A 25 4.13 -16.79 32.16
CA ALA A 25 5.10 -17.25 31.19
C ALA A 25 4.75 -18.69 30.76
N GLN A 26 3.81 -18.82 29.83
CA GLN A 26 3.68 -20.02 29.02
C GLN A 26 4.78 -19.96 27.95
N SER A 27 5.51 -21.06 27.84
CA SER A 27 6.54 -21.30 26.83
C SER A 27 6.11 -20.76 25.48
N VAL A 28 6.93 -19.87 24.89
CA VAL A 28 6.81 -19.50 23.48
C VAL A 28 7.08 -20.78 22.68
N THR A 29 6.01 -21.50 22.34
CA THR A 29 6.04 -22.57 21.37
C THR A 29 6.34 -21.94 20.01
N GLU A 30 7.31 -22.48 19.27
CA GLU A 30 7.50 -22.14 17.86
C GLU A 30 6.14 -22.21 17.14
N SER A 31 5.74 -21.14 16.44
CA SER A 31 4.45 -21.11 15.74
C SER A 31 4.38 -22.26 14.74
N GLY A 32 3.30 -23.03 14.77
CA GLY A 32 3.04 -24.10 13.79
C GLY A 32 2.62 -23.60 12.40
N PHE A 33 2.67 -22.28 12.18
CA PHE A 33 2.28 -21.61 10.95
C PHE A 33 3.35 -21.79 9.87
N GLN A 34 3.22 -22.83 9.05
CA GLN A 34 4.08 -23.08 7.91
C GLN A 34 3.44 -22.51 6.64
N LEU A 35 3.90 -21.34 6.23
CA LEU A 35 3.55 -20.73 4.94
C LEU A 35 4.15 -21.54 3.79
N ASN A 36 3.36 -21.77 2.74
CA ASN A 36 3.74 -22.54 1.54
C ASN A 36 4.22 -21.66 0.37
N ASP A 37 4.16 -20.34 0.53
CA ASP A 37 4.51 -19.33 -0.47
C ASP A 37 5.97 -19.48 -0.92
N THR A 38 6.19 -19.43 -2.23
CA THR A 38 7.43 -19.84 -2.89
C THR A 38 8.67 -19.09 -2.36
N PHE A 39 8.51 -17.82 -1.98
CA PHE A 39 9.60 -16.95 -1.52
C PHE A 39 9.48 -16.51 -0.06
N TYR A 40 8.55 -17.08 0.73
CA TYR A 40 8.39 -16.70 2.14
C TYR A 40 9.67 -16.87 2.96
N ASN A 41 10.45 -17.90 2.67
CA ASN A 41 11.75 -18.14 3.33
C ASN A 41 12.80 -17.03 3.07
N ARG A 42 12.56 -16.11 2.13
CA ARG A 42 13.40 -14.93 1.87
C ARG A 42 12.94 -13.70 2.64
N GLN A 43 11.74 -13.71 3.23
CA GLN A 43 11.15 -12.59 3.98
C GLN A 43 11.61 -12.59 5.44
N TRP A 44 12.94 -12.49 5.65
CA TRP A 44 13.56 -12.56 6.98
C TRP A 44 12.91 -11.62 8.01
N TYR A 45 12.47 -10.44 7.56
CA TYR A 45 11.86 -9.40 8.39
C TYR A 45 10.53 -9.82 9.03
N MET A 46 9.81 -10.79 8.46
CA MET A 46 8.53 -11.26 9.01
C MET A 46 8.70 -11.85 10.42
N ASN A 47 9.80 -12.56 10.66
CA ASN A 47 10.13 -13.05 12.00
C ASN A 47 10.54 -11.92 12.95
N PHE A 48 11.19 -10.87 12.46
CA PHE A 48 11.60 -9.73 13.29
C PHE A 48 10.40 -8.89 13.77
N ILE A 49 9.37 -8.77 12.95
CA ILE A 49 8.12 -8.08 13.32
C ILE A 49 7.10 -9.02 14.00
N HIS A 50 7.49 -10.27 14.25
CA HIS A 50 6.62 -11.30 14.84
C HIS A 50 5.32 -11.55 14.06
N ALA A 51 5.36 -11.45 12.73
CA ALA A 51 4.19 -11.66 11.88
C ALA A 51 3.59 -13.07 12.03
N PRO A 52 4.36 -14.18 12.08
CA PRO A 52 3.79 -15.52 12.29
C PRO A 52 2.99 -15.64 13.60
N GLN A 53 3.49 -15.05 14.69
CA GLN A 53 2.81 -15.05 15.97
C GLN A 53 1.54 -14.18 15.94
N ALA A 54 1.54 -13.10 15.15
CA ALA A 54 0.34 -12.30 14.92
C ALA A 54 -0.70 -13.10 14.09
N TRP A 55 -0.27 -13.83 13.07
CA TRP A 55 -1.13 -14.66 12.22
C TRP A 55 -1.75 -15.86 12.95
N ASP A 56 -1.10 -16.38 14.01
CA ASP A 56 -1.72 -17.34 14.93
C ASP A 56 -2.95 -16.77 15.66
N VAL A 57 -3.05 -15.44 15.80
CA VAL A 57 -4.21 -14.73 16.36
C VAL A 57 -5.18 -14.34 15.24
N ALA A 58 -4.68 -13.66 14.21
CA ALA A 58 -5.44 -13.25 13.05
C ALA A 58 -4.52 -12.95 11.86
N THR A 59 -4.82 -13.51 10.69
CA THR A 59 -4.13 -13.16 9.44
C THR A 59 -4.58 -11.81 8.88
N SER A 60 -5.73 -11.29 9.34
CA SER A 60 -6.31 -10.01 8.96
C SER A 60 -7.44 -9.57 9.89
N SER A 61 -7.88 -8.32 9.73
CA SER A 61 -9.12 -7.82 10.32
C SER A 61 -10.36 -8.57 9.78
N GLU A 62 -11.36 -8.76 10.63
CA GLU A 62 -12.69 -9.28 10.24
C GLU A 62 -13.42 -8.32 9.30
N ARG A 63 -13.24 -7.01 9.51
CA ARG A 63 -13.69 -5.98 8.58
C ARG A 63 -12.65 -5.82 7.47
N GLN A 64 -13.10 -5.68 6.23
CA GLN A 64 -12.24 -5.28 5.11
C GLN A 64 -11.65 -3.90 5.38
N VAL A 65 -10.31 -3.82 5.36
CA VAL A 65 -9.54 -2.59 5.52
C VAL A 65 -9.12 -2.10 4.13
N VAL A 66 -9.27 -0.80 3.88
CA VAL A 66 -8.80 -0.15 2.64
C VAL A 66 -7.55 0.68 2.91
N VAL A 67 -6.49 0.43 2.16
CA VAL A 67 -5.24 1.17 2.19
C VAL A 67 -5.11 1.97 0.89
N ALA A 68 -5.10 3.30 0.98
CA ALA A 68 -4.65 4.13 -0.13
C ALA A 68 -3.12 3.99 -0.28
N LEU A 69 -2.66 3.54 -1.44
CA LEU A 69 -1.25 3.44 -1.78
C LEU A 69 -0.88 4.59 -2.72
N ILE A 70 -0.30 5.64 -2.16
CA ILE A 70 0.19 6.80 -2.93
C ILE A 70 1.62 6.51 -3.40
N ASP A 71 1.79 6.12 -4.66
CA ASP A 71 3.06 5.65 -5.22
C ASP A 71 3.13 5.85 -6.76
N GLY A 72 3.93 5.06 -7.47
CA GLY A 72 4.07 5.04 -8.93
C GLY A 72 3.19 4.02 -9.65
N GLY A 73 2.15 3.50 -9.01
CA GLY A 73 1.21 2.53 -9.59
C GLY A 73 1.46 1.06 -9.22
N ILE A 74 0.52 0.20 -9.59
CA ILE A 74 0.53 -1.24 -9.27
C ILE A 74 0.34 -2.07 -10.54
N ASP A 75 1.15 -3.10 -10.72
CA ASP A 75 0.90 -4.15 -11.71
C ASP A 75 -0.33 -4.98 -11.29
N ASP A 76 -1.48 -4.59 -11.82
CA ASP A 76 -2.79 -5.21 -11.61
C ASP A 76 -2.90 -6.61 -12.22
N SER A 77 -1.93 -7.00 -13.06
CA SER A 77 -1.84 -8.33 -13.64
C SER A 77 -1.02 -9.32 -12.81
N HIS A 78 -0.35 -8.84 -11.74
CA HIS A 78 0.53 -9.67 -10.93
C HIS A 78 -0.25 -10.78 -10.20
N PRO A 79 0.12 -12.06 -10.37
CA PRO A 79 -0.68 -13.19 -9.89
C PRO A 79 -0.87 -13.22 -8.38
N ASP A 80 0.15 -12.77 -7.63
CA ASP A 80 0.19 -12.73 -6.16
C ASP A 80 -0.66 -11.58 -5.57
N LEU A 81 -1.08 -10.63 -6.42
CA LEU A 81 -1.89 -9.47 -6.04
C LEU A 81 -3.35 -9.59 -6.51
N LYS A 82 -3.74 -10.77 -7.03
CA LYS A 82 -5.06 -10.96 -7.59
C LYS A 82 -6.16 -10.70 -6.56
N GLY A 83 -7.05 -9.77 -6.89
CA GLY A 83 -8.19 -9.42 -6.04
C GLY A 83 -7.85 -8.51 -4.86
N ILE A 84 -6.65 -7.95 -4.81
CA ILE A 84 -6.25 -6.99 -3.77
C ILE A 84 -6.81 -5.58 -4.03
N LEU A 85 -7.15 -5.24 -5.27
CA LEU A 85 -7.60 -3.88 -5.60
C LEU A 85 -8.92 -3.57 -4.89
N TRP A 86 -8.99 -2.35 -4.35
CA TRP A 86 -10.22 -1.71 -3.95
C TRP A 86 -11.10 -1.51 -5.19
N GLU A 87 -12.40 -1.55 -4.98
CA GLU A 87 -13.41 -1.33 -6.02
C GLU A 87 -14.37 -0.29 -5.48
N ASP A 88 -14.52 0.80 -6.22
CA ASP A 88 -15.55 1.78 -5.97
C ASP A 88 -16.92 1.18 -6.35
N PRO A 89 -17.85 1.05 -5.39
CA PRO A 89 -19.18 0.52 -5.66
C PRO A 89 -20.08 1.45 -6.50
N ASP A 90 -19.74 2.73 -6.58
CA ASP A 90 -20.54 3.79 -7.23
C ASP A 90 -20.03 4.14 -8.64
N GLU A 91 -18.86 3.63 -9.05
CA GLU A 91 -18.24 3.85 -10.37
C GLU A 91 -18.28 2.61 -11.29
N PRO A 92 -19.19 2.55 -12.29
CA PRO A 92 -19.10 1.63 -13.42
C PRO A 92 -18.21 2.20 -14.55
N ILE A 93 -17.56 1.33 -15.33
CA ILE A 93 -16.84 1.76 -16.54
C ILE A 93 -17.84 2.14 -17.64
N ASP A 94 -18.19 3.42 -17.73
CA ASP A 94 -19.18 3.94 -18.68
C ASP A 94 -18.76 5.24 -19.42
N GLY A 95 -17.57 5.75 -19.11
CA GLY A 95 -17.00 6.99 -19.64
C GLY A 95 -17.50 8.24 -18.92
N LYS A 96 -17.98 8.11 -17.69
CA LYS A 96 -18.49 9.23 -16.87
C LYS A 96 -17.94 9.17 -15.46
N ASP A 97 -18.00 10.33 -14.83
CA ASP A 97 -17.87 10.49 -13.39
C ASP A 97 -19.29 10.31 -12.81
N ASN A 98 -19.55 9.13 -12.27
CA ASN A 98 -20.84 8.65 -11.79
C ASN A 98 -21.09 9.04 -10.33
N ASP A 99 -20.05 9.10 -9.51
CA ASP A 99 -20.12 9.45 -8.09
C ASP A 99 -19.97 10.97 -7.83
N GLY A 100 -19.50 11.73 -8.83
CA GLY A 100 -19.35 13.18 -8.81
C GLY A 100 -18.10 13.67 -8.10
N ASP A 101 -17.08 12.82 -7.93
CA ASP A 101 -15.85 13.14 -7.21
C ASP A 101 -14.80 13.89 -8.05
N GLY A 102 -15.03 13.97 -9.37
CA GLY A 102 -14.18 14.67 -10.34
C GLY A 102 -13.25 13.75 -11.13
N TYR A 103 -13.33 12.44 -10.94
CA TYR A 103 -12.54 11.41 -11.63
C TYR A 103 -13.49 10.52 -12.44
N VAL A 104 -13.06 10.10 -13.64
CA VAL A 104 -13.93 9.39 -14.59
C VAL A 104 -13.53 7.92 -14.62
N ASP A 105 -14.49 7.03 -14.40
CA ASP A 105 -14.28 5.57 -14.40
C ASP A 105 -13.14 5.12 -13.46
N ASP A 106 -12.91 5.79 -12.33
CA ASP A 106 -11.82 5.54 -11.37
C ASP A 106 -12.10 4.35 -10.43
N VAL A 107 -12.62 3.27 -11.01
CA VAL A 107 -13.12 2.05 -10.34
C VAL A 107 -12.18 1.48 -9.28
N HIS A 108 -10.86 1.62 -9.45
CA HIS A 108 -9.87 1.07 -8.53
C HIS A 108 -9.05 2.13 -7.79
N GLY A 109 -9.19 3.40 -8.17
CA GLY A 109 -8.29 4.49 -7.81
C GLY A 109 -7.91 5.29 -9.06
N TRP A 110 -6.97 6.23 -8.90
CA TRP A 110 -6.71 7.25 -9.91
C TRP A 110 -5.23 7.47 -10.22
N ASN A 111 -4.94 7.78 -11.49
CA ASN A 111 -3.63 8.22 -11.94
C ASN A 111 -3.57 9.73 -12.12
N PHE A 112 -2.98 10.43 -11.15
CA PHE A 112 -2.80 11.88 -11.17
C PHE A 112 -1.71 12.37 -12.13
N VAL A 113 -0.86 11.47 -12.63
CA VAL A 113 0.19 11.82 -13.60
C VAL A 113 -0.38 11.83 -15.02
N LEU A 114 -1.20 10.84 -15.36
CA LEU A 114 -1.83 10.70 -16.67
C LEU A 114 -3.22 11.33 -16.74
N GLU A 115 -3.81 11.68 -15.60
CA GLU A 115 -5.20 12.12 -15.47
C GLU A 115 -6.16 11.07 -16.06
N SER A 116 -6.01 9.82 -15.61
CA SER A 116 -6.79 8.67 -16.09
C SER A 116 -7.00 7.58 -15.04
N GLU A 117 -7.87 6.63 -15.35
CA GLU A 117 -8.20 5.43 -14.57
C GLU A 117 -7.09 4.36 -14.58
N ASP A 118 -6.01 4.58 -15.35
CA ASP A 118 -4.90 3.65 -15.52
C ASP A 118 -3.96 3.66 -14.30
N ILE A 119 -4.25 2.80 -13.33
CA ILE A 119 -3.49 2.66 -12.07
C ILE A 119 -2.14 1.94 -12.21
N ARG A 120 -1.74 1.55 -13.42
CA ARG A 120 -0.52 0.74 -13.66
C ARG A 120 0.73 1.61 -13.66
N PRO A 121 1.91 0.99 -13.43
CA PRO A 121 3.18 1.71 -13.50
C PRO A 121 3.42 2.34 -14.86
N ILE A 122 3.81 3.61 -14.86
CA ILE A 122 4.12 4.33 -16.09
C ILE A 122 5.44 3.80 -16.65
N ALA A 123 5.37 3.17 -17.82
CA ALA A 123 6.53 2.57 -18.45
C ALA A 123 7.57 3.61 -18.88
N ARG A 124 8.86 3.35 -18.58
CA ARG A 124 9.96 4.13 -19.16
C ARG A 124 10.04 3.87 -20.66
N LYS A 125 10.27 4.93 -21.43
CA LYS A 125 10.51 4.84 -22.89
C LYS A 125 11.78 4.05 -23.23
N TYR A 126 12.76 4.03 -22.31
CA TYR A 126 14.01 3.27 -22.43
C TYR A 126 14.31 2.60 -21.08
N GLY A 127 14.49 1.28 -21.11
CA GLY A 127 14.59 0.45 -19.91
C GLY A 127 13.30 -0.35 -19.70
N ASN A 128 13.48 -1.62 -19.34
CA ASN A 128 12.43 -2.62 -19.20
C ASN A 128 11.87 -2.69 -17.76
N GLU A 129 12.14 -1.66 -16.97
CA GLU A 129 11.72 -1.50 -15.58
C GLU A 129 10.78 -0.30 -15.54
N ALA A 130 9.52 -0.50 -15.92
CA ALA A 130 8.48 0.40 -15.43
C ALA A 130 8.53 0.30 -13.90
N TRP A 131 8.60 1.43 -13.19
CA TRP A 131 8.93 1.49 -11.77
C TRP A 131 7.99 0.60 -10.92
N GLU A 132 8.44 -0.61 -10.56
CA GLU A 132 7.66 -1.65 -9.86
C GLU A 132 7.46 -1.35 -8.36
N HIS A 133 7.90 -0.19 -7.88
CA HIS A 133 7.95 0.13 -6.45
C HIS A 133 6.58 0.03 -5.79
N GLY A 134 5.53 0.59 -6.40
CA GLY A 134 4.17 0.49 -5.89
C GLY A 134 3.69 -0.97 -5.85
N THR A 135 4.00 -1.78 -6.88
CA THR A 135 3.74 -3.22 -6.87
C THR A 135 4.45 -3.92 -5.70
N ILE A 136 5.73 -3.62 -5.46
CA ILE A 136 6.49 -4.20 -4.34
C ILE A 136 5.86 -3.81 -3.00
N VAL A 137 5.55 -2.53 -2.82
CA VAL A 137 4.92 -2.03 -1.58
C VAL A 137 3.54 -2.68 -1.38
N ALA A 138 2.74 -2.82 -2.44
CA ALA A 138 1.45 -3.50 -2.40
C ALA A 138 1.60 -4.97 -1.97
N SER A 139 2.60 -5.68 -2.49
CA SER A 139 2.87 -7.07 -2.10
C SER A 139 3.28 -7.19 -0.62
N LEU A 140 4.06 -6.24 -0.11
CA LEU A 140 4.41 -6.21 1.32
C LEU A 140 3.18 -5.95 2.21
N ILE A 141 2.27 -5.09 1.76
CA ILE A 141 1.03 -4.79 2.48
C ILE A 141 0.11 -6.01 2.53
N GLY A 142 -0.16 -6.63 1.38
CA GLY A 142 -1.28 -7.58 1.30
C GLY A 142 -1.23 -8.66 0.23
N ALA A 143 -0.05 -9.02 -0.28
CA ALA A 143 0.06 -10.29 -1.03
C ALA A 143 -0.56 -11.42 -0.19
N ARG A 144 -1.34 -12.28 -0.84
CA ARG A 144 -2.12 -13.29 -0.15
C ARG A 144 -1.19 -14.38 0.36
N GLY A 145 -1.05 -14.50 1.68
CA GLY A 145 -0.30 -15.60 2.24
C GLY A 145 -0.98 -16.96 2.04
N ASN A 146 -0.16 -18.00 2.00
CA ASN A 146 -0.55 -19.40 1.98
C ASN A 146 -1.31 -19.83 0.71
N ASP A 147 -0.91 -19.34 -0.46
CA ASP A 147 -1.52 -19.67 -1.75
C ASP A 147 -0.54 -20.28 -2.79
N ASP A 148 0.63 -20.73 -2.32
CA ASP A 148 1.73 -21.30 -3.10
C ASP A 148 2.44 -20.32 -4.07
N ILE A 149 2.03 -19.05 -4.14
CA ILE A 149 2.60 -18.04 -5.05
C ILE A 149 3.54 -17.11 -4.26
N GLY A 150 4.49 -16.50 -4.96
CA GLY A 150 5.19 -15.30 -4.51
C GLY A 150 5.60 -15.23 -3.03
N ILE A 151 5.12 -14.18 -2.36
CA ILE A 151 5.41 -13.83 -0.97
C ILE A 151 4.14 -13.71 -0.14
N ALA A 152 4.25 -13.79 1.18
CA ALA A 152 3.14 -13.44 2.06
C ALA A 152 3.21 -11.94 2.42
N GLY A 153 2.14 -11.19 2.18
CA GLY A 153 1.96 -9.84 2.70
C GLY A 153 1.59 -9.85 4.18
N LEU A 154 1.61 -8.68 4.83
CA LEU A 154 1.30 -8.59 6.26
C LEU A 154 -0.18 -8.83 6.57
N ALA A 155 -1.09 -8.30 5.74
CA ALA A 155 -2.54 -8.39 5.91
C ALA A 155 -3.21 -9.02 4.69
N TRP A 156 -3.66 -10.27 4.79
CA TRP A 156 -4.14 -11.07 3.66
C TRP A 156 -5.58 -10.76 3.18
N ASN A 157 -6.34 -9.98 3.96
CA ASN A 157 -7.68 -9.48 3.65
C ASN A 157 -7.68 -7.95 3.79
N VAL A 158 -6.94 -7.31 2.89
CA VAL A 158 -6.86 -5.86 2.71
C VAL A 158 -7.21 -5.52 1.27
N LYS A 159 -7.76 -4.33 1.07
CA LYS A 159 -7.94 -3.75 -0.25
C LYS A 159 -6.98 -2.59 -0.44
N ILE A 160 -6.41 -2.47 -1.62
CA ILE A 160 -5.51 -1.38 -1.98
C ILE A 160 -6.16 -0.51 -3.03
N MET A 161 -6.27 0.79 -2.73
CA MET A 161 -6.66 1.85 -3.64
C MET A 161 -5.37 2.52 -4.16
N PRO A 162 -4.92 2.24 -5.39
CA PRO A 162 -3.68 2.81 -5.91
C PRO A 162 -3.93 4.25 -6.34
N LEU A 163 -3.07 5.16 -5.89
CA LEU A 163 -3.09 6.57 -6.28
C LEU A 163 -1.73 6.91 -6.89
N VAL A 164 -1.70 7.05 -8.22
CA VAL A 164 -0.45 7.20 -8.97
C VAL A 164 -0.05 8.67 -9.04
N ILE A 165 1.03 9.02 -8.35
CA ILE A 165 1.56 10.40 -8.33
C ILE A 165 3.00 10.51 -8.83
N LEU A 166 3.69 9.38 -9.03
CA LEU A 166 5.06 9.32 -9.51
C LEU A 166 5.09 8.86 -10.96
N ASP A 167 5.92 9.53 -11.77
CA ASP A 167 6.18 9.15 -13.15
C ASP A 167 7.16 7.97 -13.26
N SER A 168 7.51 7.62 -14.50
CA SER A 168 8.43 6.51 -14.79
C SER A 168 9.85 6.72 -14.21
N ASP A 169 10.22 7.95 -13.87
CA ASP A 169 11.48 8.30 -13.22
C ASP A 169 11.40 8.34 -11.69
N GLY A 170 10.24 8.00 -11.11
CA GLY A 170 9.99 8.07 -9.67
C GLY A 170 9.84 9.52 -9.18
N LEU A 171 9.49 10.45 -10.07
CA LEU A 171 9.33 11.86 -9.77
C LEU A 171 7.86 12.25 -9.74
N GLY A 172 7.50 13.08 -8.77
CA GLY A 172 6.13 13.57 -8.60
C GLY A 172 6.09 15.01 -8.08
N GLY A 173 4.92 15.62 -8.21
CA GLY A 173 4.63 16.96 -7.71
C GLY A 173 3.85 16.92 -6.39
N THR A 174 4.14 17.86 -5.48
CA THR A 174 3.39 18.03 -4.23
C THR A 174 1.90 18.34 -4.46
N ASP A 175 1.52 18.97 -5.57
CA ASP A 175 0.12 19.23 -5.89
C ASP A 175 -0.67 17.92 -6.12
N ASN A 176 -0.07 16.94 -6.79
CA ASN A 176 -0.68 15.62 -6.98
C ASN A 176 -0.73 14.83 -5.67
N LEU A 177 0.26 15.01 -4.79
CA LEU A 177 0.23 14.41 -3.45
C LEU A 177 -0.95 14.94 -2.62
N VAL A 178 -1.19 16.26 -2.61
CA VAL A 178 -2.33 16.85 -1.91
C VAL A 178 -3.65 16.31 -2.47
N LYS A 179 -3.82 16.31 -3.80
CA LYS A 179 -5.02 15.75 -4.44
C LYS A 179 -5.24 14.27 -4.09
N ALA A 180 -4.17 13.47 -4.05
CA ALA A 180 -4.26 12.05 -3.69
C ALA A 180 -4.65 11.85 -2.21
N ILE A 181 -4.16 12.70 -1.31
CA ILE A 181 -4.59 12.68 0.10
C ILE A 181 -6.08 13.05 0.21
N ASP A 182 -6.50 14.13 -0.46
CA ASP A 182 -7.90 14.56 -0.47
C ASP A 182 -8.82 13.48 -1.05
N TYR A 183 -8.43 12.83 -2.14
CA TYR A 183 -9.14 11.70 -2.74
C TYR A 183 -9.28 10.53 -1.77
N ALA A 184 -8.18 10.11 -1.14
CA ALA A 184 -8.19 9.03 -0.16
C ALA A 184 -9.12 9.34 1.04
N MET A 185 -9.14 10.60 1.48
CA MET A 185 -10.03 11.07 2.55
C MET A 185 -11.50 11.10 2.11
N LEU A 186 -11.77 11.54 0.87
CA LEU A 186 -13.11 11.58 0.29
C LEU A 186 -13.73 10.18 0.25
N HIS A 187 -12.95 9.20 -0.21
CA HIS A 187 -13.32 7.78 -0.26
C HIS A 187 -13.21 7.04 1.08
N ARG A 188 -12.89 7.77 2.16
CA ARG A 188 -12.88 7.28 3.55
C ARG A 188 -12.03 6.01 3.74
N VAL A 189 -10.85 5.97 3.12
CA VAL A 189 -9.91 4.86 3.36
C VAL A 189 -9.51 4.80 4.83
N ASP A 190 -9.06 3.62 5.27
CA ASP A 190 -8.67 3.40 6.66
C ASP A 190 -7.23 3.83 6.94
N ILE A 191 -6.36 3.67 5.95
CA ILE A 191 -4.92 3.89 6.06
C ILE A 191 -4.43 4.54 4.76
N ILE A 192 -3.51 5.50 4.88
CA ILE A 192 -2.75 6.05 3.75
C ILE A 192 -1.29 5.63 3.91
N ASN A 193 -0.75 4.91 2.92
CA ASN A 193 0.67 4.59 2.81
C ASN A 193 1.35 5.52 1.79
N MET A 194 2.45 6.16 2.20
CA MET A 194 3.23 7.09 1.37
C MET A 194 4.71 6.74 1.45
N SER A 195 5.22 6.03 0.46
CA SER A 195 6.63 5.67 0.36
C SER A 195 7.41 6.75 -0.41
N LEU A 196 7.43 7.97 0.13
CA LEU A 196 7.85 9.20 -0.56
C LEU A 196 8.79 10.04 0.31
N GLU A 197 9.63 10.86 -0.33
CA GLU A 197 10.37 11.94 0.36
C GLU A 197 10.42 13.22 -0.50
N GLY A 198 10.51 14.38 0.17
CA GLY A 198 10.62 15.69 -0.47
C GLY A 198 11.87 16.45 -0.02
N ASN A 199 12.36 17.34 -0.87
CA ASN A 199 13.61 18.10 -0.62
C ASN A 199 13.40 19.38 0.22
N SER A 200 12.16 19.72 0.54
CA SER A 200 11.80 20.90 1.34
C SER A 200 10.35 20.80 1.85
N MET A 201 10.05 21.57 2.88
CA MET A 201 8.70 21.68 3.46
C MET A 201 7.72 22.31 2.45
N ASP A 202 6.52 21.74 2.35
CA ASP A 202 5.38 22.29 1.62
C ASP A 202 4.23 22.51 2.61
N GLU A 203 3.75 23.75 2.75
CA GLU A 203 2.66 24.06 3.68
C GLU A 203 1.34 23.40 3.26
N ASN A 204 1.10 23.23 1.95
CA ASN A 204 -0.13 22.60 1.47
C ASN A 204 -0.16 21.11 1.82
N VAL A 205 0.98 20.42 1.69
CA VAL A 205 1.10 19.01 2.12
C VAL A 205 0.95 18.91 3.63
N ALA A 206 1.54 19.84 4.38
CA ALA A 206 1.43 19.86 5.83
C ALA A 206 0.00 20.14 6.35
N ASP A 207 -0.80 20.87 5.57
CA ASP A 207 -2.20 21.11 5.87
C ASP A 207 -3.09 19.92 5.49
N ALA A 208 -2.78 19.21 4.39
CA ALA A 208 -3.54 18.04 3.94
C ALA A 208 -3.46 16.84 4.91
N ILE A 209 -2.40 16.73 5.72
CA ILE A 209 -2.20 15.61 6.66
C ILE A 209 -2.78 15.85 8.07
N LYS A 210 -3.50 16.96 8.29
CA LYS A 210 -4.09 17.33 9.58
C LYS A 210 -5.50 16.80 9.76
#